data_AF-A2BX18-F1
#
_entry.id   AF-A2BX18-F1
#
_cell.length_a   1.000
_cell.length_b   1.000
_cell.length_c   1.000
_cell.angle_alpha   90.00
_cell.angle_beta   90.00
_cell.angle_gamma   90.00
#
_symmetry.space_group_name_H-M   'P 1'
#
loop_
_entity.id
_entity.type
_entity.pdbx_description
1 polymer ?
#
loop_
_entity_poly.entity_id
_entity_poly.type
_entity_poly.pdbx_seq_one_letter_code
_entity_poly.pdbx_strand_id
1 'polypeptide(L)' 'MQLFKISMRFKVSLRKNGKEFEEVVIANNKKDAIKVALKNNPEAEVIHSDWTFKL' A
#
# COMPACT_ATOMS: atom_id res chain seq x y z
N MET A 1 -3.50 4.94 28.11
CA MET A 1 -4.45 5.17 27.00
C MET A 1 -3.90 4.46 25.77
N GLN A 2 -4.39 3.26 25.45
CA GLN A 2 -3.92 2.49 24.30
C GLN A 2 -4.61 3.08 23.06
N LEU A 3 -3.88 3.86 22.25
CA LEU A 3 -4.39 4.31 20.96
C LEU A 3 -4.64 3.06 20.09
N PHE A 4 -5.90 2.72 19.87
CA PHE A 4 -6.26 1.82 18.79
C PHE A 4 -5.84 2.49 17.49
N LYS A 5 -4.69 2.08 16.93
CA LYS A 5 -4.29 2.49 15.58
C LYS A 5 -5.32 1.90 14.62
N ILE A 6 -6.21 2.75 14.10
CA ILE A 6 -7.13 2.37 13.04
C ILE A 6 -6.28 2.18 11.78
N SER A 7 -5.89 0.94 11.52
CA SER A 7 -5.14 0.57 10.34
C SER A 7 -6.10 0.07 9.27
N MET A 8 -5.94 0.58 8.05
CA MET A 8 -6.84 0.35 6.92
C MET A 8 -6.10 -0.43 5.83
N ARG A 9 -6.82 -1.18 5.02
CA ARG A 9 -6.24 -1.96 3.93
C ARG A 9 -6.24 -1.16 2.64
N PHE A 10 -5.09 -1.17 1.98
CA PHE A 10 -4.84 -0.51 0.71
C PHE A 10 -4.38 -1.53 -0.30
N LYS A 11 -4.85 -1.41 -1.53
CA LYS A 11 -4.31 -2.12 -2.68
C LYS A 11 -3.47 -1.13 -3.47
N VAL A 12 -2.18 -1.41 -3.57
CA VAL A 12 -1.20 -0.61 -4.29
C VAL A 12 -0.85 -1.34 -5.57
N SER A 13 -1.13 -0.73 -6.71
CA SER A 13 -0.73 -1.23 -8.03
C SER A 13 0.70 -0.78 -8.30
N LEU A 14 1.58 -1.77 -8.46
CA LEU A 14 3.01 -1.58 -8.69
C LEU A 14 3.38 -2.12 -10.08
N ARG A 15 4.41 -1.52 -10.68
CA ARG A 15 5.05 -2.03 -11.89
C ARG A 15 6.51 -2.34 -11.62
N LYS A 16 6.94 -3.56 -11.94
CA LYS A 16 8.36 -3.96 -11.87
C LYS A 16 8.73 -4.70 -13.16
N ASN A 17 9.81 -4.28 -13.81
CA ASN A 17 10.31 -4.90 -15.05
C ASN A 17 9.23 -5.04 -16.14
N GLY A 18 8.39 -4.01 -16.30
CA GLY A 18 7.29 -4.00 -17.27
C GLY A 18 6.09 -4.87 -16.91
N LYS A 19 6.10 -5.57 -15.77
CA LYS A 19 4.96 -6.35 -15.26
C LYS A 19 4.24 -5.58 -14.17
N GLU A 20 2.93 -5.52 -14.26
CA GLU A 20 2.06 -4.92 -13.25
C GLU A 20 1.56 -5.98 -12.28
N PHE A 21 1.53 -5.64 -11.00
CA PHE A 21 0.99 -6.49 -9.94
C PHE A 21 0.41 -5.62 -8.83
N GLU A 22 -0.40 -6.22 -7.97
CA GLU A 22 -1.08 -5.52 -6.90
C GLU A 22 -0.61 -6.07 -5.55
N GLU A 23 -0.29 -5.16 -4.64
CA GLU A 23 0.11 -5.48 -3.27
C GLU A 23 -0.92 -4.94 -2.29
N VAL A 24 -1.39 -5.79 -1.38
CA VAL A 24 -2.28 -5.35 -0.29
C VAL A 24 -1.44 -5.03 0.94
N VAL A 25 -1.50 -3.78 1.39
CA VAL A 25 -0.76 -3.28 2.54
C VAL A 25 -1.70 -2.72 3.60
N ILE A 26 -1.33 -2.89 4.86
CA ILE A 26 -2.06 -2.32 6.01
C ILE A 26 -1.35 -1.02 6.42
N ALA A 27 -2.05 0.10 6.36
CA ALA A 27 -1.49 1.42 6.66
C ALA A 27 -2.54 2.37 7.25
N ASN A 28 -2.10 3.50 7.81
CA ASN A 28 -3.02 4.51 8.36
C ASN A 28 -3.54 5.49 7.30
N ASN A 29 -2.90 5.57 6.14
CA ASN A 29 -3.28 6.46 5.05
C ASN A 29 -2.61 6.01 3.75
N LYS A 30 -3.04 6.59 2.62
CA LYS A 30 -2.55 6.27 1.27
C LYS A 30 -1.04 6.49 1.11
N LYS A 31 -0.47 7.53 1.74
CA LYS A 31 0.97 7.82 1.63
C LYS A 31 1.80 6.75 2.36
N ASP A 32 1.35 6.33 3.53
CA ASP A 32 2.01 5.27 4.30
C ASP A 32 1.89 3.92 3.59
N ALA A 33 0.75 3.63 2.96
CA ALA A 33 0.56 2.44 2.13
C ALA A 33 1.58 2.37 1.00
N ILE A 34 1.76 3.47 0.25
CA ILE A 34 2.73 3.57 -0.83
C ILE A 34 4.16 3.35 -0.30
N LYS A 35 4.52 3.97 0.83
CA LYS A 35 5.85 3.79 1.44
C LYS A 35 6.13 2.34 1.82
N VAL A 36 5.13 1.66 2.40
CA VAL A 36 5.26 0.24 2.76
C VAL A 36 5.42 -0.62 1.51
N ALA A 37 4.59 -0.40 0.49
CA ALA A 37 4.66 -1.12 -0.78
C ALA A 37 6.02 -0.94 -1.48
N LEU A 38 6.54 0.30 -1.53
CA LEU A 38 7.87 0.59 -2.07
C LEU A 38 9.00 0.04 -1.20
N LYS A 39 8.84 -0.03 0.12
CA LYS A 39 9.85 -0.65 0.99
C LYS A 39 9.96 -2.15 0.71
N ASN A 40 8.84 -2.82 0.42
CA ASN A 40 8.80 -4.22 0.05
C ASN A 40 9.28 -4.45 -1.40
N ASN A 41 9.02 -3.48 -2.28
CA ASN A 41 9.35 -3.52 -3.70
C ASN A 41 10.12 -2.26 -4.13
N PRO A 42 11.40 -2.09 -3.74
CA PRO A 42 12.15 -0.85 -3.92
C PRO A 42 12.46 -0.50 -5.38
N GLU A 43 12.44 -1.50 -6.27
CA GLU A 43 12.64 -1.36 -7.71
C GLU A 43 11.33 -1.18 -8.49
N ALA A 44 10.19 -1.18 -7.80
CA ALA A 44 8.89 -1.03 -8.44
C ALA A 44 8.46 0.43 -8.49
N GLU A 45 7.72 0.77 -9.53
CA GLU A 45 7.05 2.05 -9.67
C GLU A 45 5.60 1.93 -9.17
N VAL A 46 5.12 2.94 -8.45
CA VAL A 46 3.72 2.99 -8.02
C VAL A 46 2.89 3.58 -9.14
N ILE A 47 1.97 2.79 -9.68
CA ILE A 47 1.02 3.24 -10.69
C ILE A 47 -0.18 3.89 -10.00
N HIS A 48 -0.73 3.19 -9.02
CA HIS A 48 -1.96 3.60 -8.35
C HIS A 48 -2.04 3.01 -6.95
N SER A 49 -2.89 3.59 -6.11
CA SER A 49 -3.19 2.98 -4.82
C SER A 49 -4.59 3.37 -4.37
N ASP A 50 -5.41 2.38 -4.09
CA ASP A 50 -6.77 2.54 -3.62
C ASP A 50 -7.00 1.89 -2.27
N TRP A 51 -7.95 2.48 -1.55
CA TRP A 51 -8.48 1.94 -0.32
C TRP A 51 -9.40 0.78 -0.65
N THR A 52 -9.19 -0.39 -0.03
CA THR A 52 -9.95 -1.59 -0.41
C THR A 52 -10.90 -2.13 0.63
N PHE A 53 -10.85 -1.69 1.89
CA PHE A 53 -11.99 -1.85 2.81
C PHE A 53 -11.83 -0.99 4.06
N LYS A 54 -12.95 -0.43 4.53
CA LYS A 54 -13.16 0.08 5.89
C LYS A 54 -13.82 -1.09 6.65
N LEU A 55 -13.17 -1.58 7.72
CA LEU A 55 -13.77 -2.59 8.62
C LEU A 55 -15.17 -2.13 9.07
#